data_AF-A0A1F9MAD9-F1
#
_entry.id   AF-A0A1F9MAD9-F1
#
_cell.length_a   1.000
_cell.length_b   1.000
_cell.length_c   1.000
_cell.angle_alpha   90.00
_cell.angle_beta   90.00
_cell.angle_gamma   90.00
#
_symmetry.space_group_name_H-M   'P 1'
#
loop_
_entity.id
_entity.type
_entity.pdbx_description
1 polymer ?
#
loop_
_entity_poly.entity_id
_entity_poly.type
_entity_poly.pdbx_seq_one_letter_code
_entity_poly.pdbx_strand_id
1 'polypeptide(L)'
;MTEKDNSPKPTTLKKAVALHYDREQDAAPRVVGKGAGLLAEKILEIAREHNIPIHEDADLTELLSRLGLSQEIPPTAYLAVAEIMAFVYRANQNFAKGQK
;
A
#
# COMPACT_ATOMS: atom_id res chain seq x y z
N MET A 1 -29.24 9.95 32.79
CA MET A 1 -29.37 10.72 31.53
C MET A 1 -27.96 10.84 30.97
N THR A 2 -27.66 10.18 29.85
CA THR A 2 -26.31 9.94 29.33
C THR A 2 -25.60 11.24 28.91
N GLU A 3 -24.47 11.54 29.55
CA GLU A 3 -23.47 12.47 29.04
C GLU A 3 -22.88 11.90 27.75
N LYS A 4 -23.13 12.58 26.63
CA LYS A 4 -22.54 12.25 25.34
C LYS A 4 -21.07 12.64 25.37
N ASP A 5 -20.20 11.64 25.53
CA ASP A 5 -18.79 11.72 25.14
C ASP A 5 -18.73 12.16 23.66
N ASN A 6 -18.44 13.45 23.45
CA ASN A 6 -18.24 14.03 22.13
C ASN A 6 -16.76 14.36 21.94
N SER A 7 -15.92 13.39 22.29
CA SER A 7 -14.49 13.40 21.96
C SER A 7 -14.35 13.33 20.43
N PRO A 8 -13.73 14.31 19.75
CA PRO A 8 -13.45 14.17 18.32
C PRO A 8 -12.51 12.96 18.16
N LYS A 9 -13.05 11.84 17.67
CA LYS A 9 -12.25 10.67 17.29
C LYS A 9 -11.12 11.19 16.39
N PRO A 10 -9.84 10.87 16.66
CA PRO A 10 -8.77 11.27 15.76
C PRO A 10 -9.15 10.75 14.39
N THR A 11 -9.40 11.68 13.46
CA THR A 11 -9.81 11.35 12.10
C THR A 11 -8.53 10.87 11.42
N THR A 12 -8.16 9.61 11.67
CA THR A 12 -7.04 8.96 10.98
C THR A 12 -7.45 8.84 9.53
N LEU A 13 -7.08 9.86 8.75
CA LEU A 13 -7.29 9.91 7.32
C LEU A 13 -6.68 8.65 6.72
N LYS A 14 -7.50 7.86 6.03
CA LYS A 14 -7.05 6.66 5.32
C LYS A 14 -5.90 7.02 4.39
N LYS A 15 -4.84 6.23 4.40
CA LYS A 15 -3.68 6.42 3.53
C LYS A 15 -3.61 5.28 2.53
N ALA A 16 -3.05 5.55 1.36
CA ALA A 16 -2.73 4.54 0.37
C ALA A 16 -1.38 4.87 -0.25
N VAL A 17 -0.58 3.84 -0.51
CA VAL A 17 0.72 3.94 -1.17
C VAL A 17 0.76 2.91 -2.29
N ALA A 18 1.12 3.37 -3.49
CA ALA A 18 1.30 2.53 -4.67
C ALA A 18 2.80 2.28 -4.89
N LEU A 19 3.15 1.01 -5.02
CA LEU A 19 4.51 0.55 -5.23
C LEU A 19 4.67 0.00 -6.66
N HIS A 20 5.84 0.22 -7.23
CA HIS A 20 6.25 -0.41 -8.48
C HIS A 20 7.57 -1.15 -8.28
N TYR A 21 7.70 -2.30 -8.92
CA TYR A 21 8.93 -3.06 -8.94
C TYR A 21 9.04 -3.86 -10.24
N ASP A 22 10.04 -3.53 -11.04
CA ASP A 22 10.48 -4.34 -12.17
C ASP A 22 11.74 -5.10 -11.78
N ARG A 23 11.68 -6.44 -11.79
CA ARG A 23 12.81 -7.29 -11.38
C ARG A 23 14.00 -7.23 -12.35
N GLU A 24 13.77 -6.86 -13.61
CA GLU A 24 14.81 -6.81 -14.63
C GLU A 24 15.53 -5.47 -14.65
N GLN A 25 14.84 -4.40 -14.22
CA GLN A 25 15.32 -3.02 -14.32
C GLN A 25 15.61 -2.36 -12.97
N ASP A 26 14.90 -2.75 -11.91
CA ASP A 26 14.97 -2.09 -10.62
C ASP A 26 15.78 -2.91 -9.61
N ALA A 27 16.76 -2.26 -8.96
CA ALA A 27 17.47 -2.83 -7.82
C ALA A 27 16.56 -2.97 -6.59
N ALA A 28 15.55 -2.11 -6.49
CA ALA A 28 14.60 -2.08 -5.38
C ALA A 28 13.21 -1.58 -5.80
N PRO A 29 12.15 -2.02 -5.11
CA PRO A 29 10.81 -1.44 -5.26
C PRO A 29 10.83 0.06 -4.93
N ARG A 30 10.01 0.82 -5.66
CA ARG A 30 9.88 2.27 -5.49
C ARG A 30 8.44 2.70 -5.26
N VAL A 31 8.26 3.84 -4.58
CA VAL A 31 6.95 4.46 -4.41
C VAL A 31 6.61 5.25 -5.66
N VAL A 32 5.53 4.88 -6.36
CA VAL A 32 5.05 5.59 -7.57
C VAL A 32 3.84 6.46 -7.31
N GLY A 33 3.14 6.24 -6.20
CA GLY A 33 1.99 7.07 -5.82
C GLY A 33 1.73 7.00 -4.32
N LYS A 34 1.17 8.05 -3.75
CA LYS A 34 0.71 8.08 -2.36
C LYS A 34 -0.39 9.12 -2.16
N GLY A 35 -1.29 8.87 -1.22
CA GLY A 35 -2.40 9.76 -0.94
C GLY A 35 -3.01 9.53 0.44
N ALA A 36 -3.79 10.52 0.88
CA ALA A 36 -4.57 10.45 2.12
C ALA A 36 -6.02 10.90 1.87
N GLY A 37 -6.96 10.42 2.69
CA GLY A 37 -8.38 10.73 2.59
C GLY A 37 -8.95 10.38 1.21
N LEU A 38 -9.57 11.35 0.54
CA LEU A 38 -10.17 11.17 -0.79
C LEU A 38 -9.17 10.69 -1.86
N LEU A 39 -7.91 11.12 -1.77
CA LEU A 39 -6.90 10.68 -2.73
C LEU A 39 -6.53 9.22 -2.51
N ALA A 40 -6.51 8.75 -1.26
CA ALA A 40 -6.29 7.34 -0.96
C ALA A 40 -7.42 6.47 -1.51
N GLU A 41 -8.69 6.91 -1.37
CA GLU A 41 -9.83 6.19 -1.96
C GLU A 41 -9.74 6.09 -3.48
N LYS A 42 -9.36 7.18 -4.17
CA LYS A 42 -9.13 7.15 -5.63
C LYS A 42 -8.00 6.19 -6.05
N ILE A 43 -6.90 6.15 -5.29
CA ILE A 43 -5.81 5.20 -5.57
C ILE A 43 -6.32 3.76 -5.46
N LEU A 44 -7.11 3.46 -4.44
CA LEU A 44 -7.69 2.13 -4.23
C LEU A 44 -8.72 1.78 -5.31
N GLU A 45 -9.53 2.74 -5.76
CA GLU A 45 -10.47 2.59 -6.87
C GLU A 45 -9.75 2.18 -8.15
N ILE A 46 -8.75 2.97 -8.57
CA ILE A 46 -7.93 2.68 -9.76
C ILE A 46 -7.23 1.31 -9.63
N ALA A 47 -6.69 1.00 -8.45
CA ALA A 47 -6.06 -0.30 -8.21
C ALA A 47 -7.03 -1.46 -8.44
N ARG A 48 -8.28 -1.36 -7.96
CA ARG A 48 -9.32 -2.38 -8.19
C ARG A 48 -9.68 -2.49 -9.67
N GLU A 49 -9.87 -1.37 -10.37
CA GLU A 49 -10.20 -1.35 -11.80
C GLU A 49 -9.13 -2.04 -12.64
N HIS A 50 -7.85 -1.84 -12.29
CA HIS A 50 -6.72 -2.45 -12.97
C HIS A 50 -6.30 -3.82 -12.42
N ASN A 51 -7.09 -4.42 -11.52
CA ASN A 51 -6.79 -5.70 -10.86
C ASN A 51 -5.41 -5.73 -10.17
N ILE A 52 -4.96 -4.58 -9.66
CA ILE A 52 -3.75 -4.48 -8.86
C ILE A 52 -4.03 -5.02 -7.46
N PRO A 53 -3.20 -5.95 -6.93
CA PRO A 53 -3.37 -6.48 -5.59
C PRO A 53 -3.32 -5.39 -4.53
N ILE A 54 -4.31 -5.39 -3.63
CA ILE A 54 -4.39 -4.45 -2.50
C ILE A 54 -4.11 -5.21 -1.22
N HIS A 55 -3.17 -4.68 -0.43
CA HIS A 55 -2.84 -5.18 0.90
C HIS A 55 -3.11 -4.07 1.92
N GLU A 56 -3.88 -4.38 2.96
CA GLU A 56 -4.24 -3.44 4.01
C GLU A 56 -3.38 -3.68 5.25
N ASP A 57 -2.45 -2.77 5.50
CA ASP A 57 -1.59 -2.75 6.68
C ASP A 57 -1.35 -1.29 7.08
N ALA A 58 -1.82 -0.89 8.26
CA ALA A 58 -1.77 0.48 8.73
C ALA A 58 -0.33 0.92 9.08
N ASP A 59 0.46 0.06 9.70
CA ASP A 59 1.84 0.36 10.12
C ASP A 59 2.74 0.51 8.91
N LEU A 60 2.59 -0.39 7.94
CA LEU A 60 3.35 -0.37 6.71
C LEU A 60 2.96 0.80 5.81
N THR A 61 1.66 1.09 5.71
CA THR A 61 1.18 2.26 4.97
C THR A 61 1.72 3.56 5.59
N GLU A 62 1.73 3.66 6.92
CA GLU A 62 2.29 4.80 7.63
C GLU A 62 3.79 4.95 7.34
N LEU A 63 4.56 3.87 7.46
CA LEU A 63 6.00 3.85 7.16
C LEU A 63 6.29 4.29 5.72
N LEU A 64 5.61 3.68 4.74
CA LEU A 64 5.83 3.96 3.32
C LEU A 64 5.33 5.35 2.92
N SER A 65 4.30 5.88 3.59
CA SER A 65 3.80 7.24 3.31
C SER A 65 4.84 8.33 3.56
N ARG A 66 5.80 8.06 4.46
CA ARG A 66 6.92 8.94 4.80
C ARG A 66 8.01 8.97 3.72
N LEU A 67 8.08 7.97 2.84
CA LEU A 67 9.04 7.93 1.74
C LEU A 67 8.68 8.94 0.65
N GLY A 68 9.67 9.49 -0.03
CA GLY A 68 9.45 10.39 -1.17
C GLY A 68 8.86 9.67 -2.38
N LEU A 69 8.11 10.40 -3.20
CA LEU A 69 7.69 9.88 -4.52
C LEU A 69 8.93 9.57 -5.36
N SER A 70 8.89 8.45 -6.08
CA SER A 70 9.98 7.94 -6.94
C SER A 70 11.28 7.63 -6.20
N GLN A 71 11.28 7.63 -4.86
CA GLN A 71 12.43 7.16 -4.10
C GLN A 71 12.41 5.64 -4.02
N GLU A 72 13.59 5.05 -4.15
CA GLU A 72 13.83 3.67 -3.81
C GLU A 72 13.58 3.47 -2.32
N ILE A 73 13.01 2.32 -1.99
CA ILE A 73 12.80 1.96 -0.58
C ILE A 73 14.18 1.74 0.06
N PRO A 74 14.44 2.30 1.25
CA PRO A 74 15.72 2.08 1.93
C PRO A 74 15.81 0.64 2.46
N PRO A 75 17.03 0.08 2.61
CA PRO A 75 17.21 -1.28 3.13
C PRO A 75 16.56 -1.53 4.49
N THR A 76 16.44 -0.49 5.33
CA THR A 76 15.78 -0.55 6.64
C THR A 76 14.28 -0.85 6.54
N ALA A 77 13.65 -0.55 5.41
CA ALA A 77 12.25 -0.84 5.12
C ALA A 77 12.06 -2.11 4.27
N TYR A 78 13.14 -2.77 3.82
CA TYR A 78 13.04 -3.98 2.99
C TYR A 78 12.36 -5.13 3.71
N LEU A 79 12.58 -5.32 5.01
CA LEU A 79 11.93 -6.39 5.74
C LEU A 79 10.40 -6.21 5.73
N ALA A 80 9.93 -4.97 5.92
CA ALA A 80 8.52 -4.64 5.92
C ALA A 80 7.90 -4.76 4.51
N VAL A 81 8.67 -4.42 3.47
CA VAL A 81 8.22 -4.57 2.06
C VAL A 81 8.32 -6.01 1.56
N ALA A 82 9.22 -6.83 2.11
CA ALA A 82 9.35 -8.24 1.76
C ALA A 82 8.06 -9.02 2.07
N GLU A 83 7.35 -8.63 3.12
CA GLU A 83 6.02 -9.18 3.43
C GLU A 83 5.01 -8.90 2.31
N ILE A 84 4.98 -7.68 1.78
CA ILE A 84 4.17 -7.30 0.62
C ILE A 84 4.59 -8.09 -0.62
N MET A 85 5.90 -8.20 -0.88
CA MET A 85 6.40 -8.95 -2.03
C MET A 85 6.03 -10.42 -1.96
N ALA A 86 6.10 -11.03 -0.77
CA ALA A 86 5.68 -12.41 -0.55
C ALA A 86 4.16 -12.55 -0.76
N PHE A 87 3.37 -11.58 -0.31
CA PHE A 87 1.93 -11.52 -0.58
C PHE A 87 1.65 -11.42 -2.09
N VAL A 88 2.27 -10.48 -2.80
CA VAL A 88 2.11 -10.30 -4.25
C VAL A 88 2.55 -11.54 -5.01
N TYR A 89 3.66 -12.19 -4.60
CA TYR A 89 4.10 -13.42 -5.25
C TYR A 89 3.09 -14.55 -5.08
N ARG A 90 2.53 -14.72 -3.87
CA ARG A 90 1.44 -15.70 -3.61
C ARG A 90 0.16 -15.34 -4.36
N ALA A 91 -0.21 -14.06 -4.39
CA ALA A 91 -1.36 -13.58 -5.14
C ALA A 91 -1.19 -13.88 -6.64
N ASN A 92 -0.03 -13.55 -7.22
CA ASN A 92 0.31 -13.83 -8.62
C ASN A 92 0.34 -15.33 -8.93
N GLN A 93 0.86 -16.17 -8.01
CA GLN A 93 0.80 -17.64 -8.16
C GLN A 93 -0.64 -18.16 -8.18
N ASN A 94 -1.55 -17.54 -7.42
CA ASN A 94 -2.97 -17.86 -7.46
C ASN A 94 -3.65 -17.33 -8.72
N PHE A 95 -3.27 -16.12 -9.21
CA PHE A 95 -3.73 -15.59 -10.50
C PHE A 95 -3.27 -16.46 -11.68
N ALA A 96 -2.05 -17.00 -11.65
CA ALA A 96 -1.52 -17.90 -12.68
C ALA A 96 -2.16 -19.30 -12.66
N LYS A 97 -2.72 -19.74 -11.53
CA LYS A 97 -3.41 -21.04 -11.39
C LYS A 97 -4.92 -20.98 -11.68
N GLY A 98 -5.52 -19.79 -11.66
CA GLY A 98 -6.94 -19.59 -11.95
C GLY A 98 -7.31 -19.47 -13.43
N GLN A 99 -6.34 -19.59 -14.35
CA GLN A 99 -6.55 -19.58 -15.82
C GLN A 99 -6.28 -20.95 -16.47
N LYS A 100 -6.59 -22.06 -15.78
CA LYS A 100 -6.62 -23.39 -16.39
C LYS A 100 -8.02 -23.97 -16.37
#